data_AF-T0ZMD0-F1
#
_entry.id   AF-T0ZMD0-F1
#
_cell.length_a   1.000
_cell.length_b   1.000
_cell.length_c   1.000
_cell.angle_alpha   90.00
_cell.angle_beta   90.00
_cell.angle_gamma   90.00
#
_symmetry.space_group_name_H-M   'P 1'
#
loop_
_entity.id
_entity.type
_entity.pdbx_description
1 polymer ?
#
loop_
_entity_poly.entity_id
_entity_poly.type
_entity_poly.pdbx_seq_one_letter_code
_entity_poly.pdbx_strand_id
1 'polypeptide(L)'
;MVEARQPDGKLKYKCGGDFKTFNILREYEFNAETEEHTIELDPRWVLLFGAREYELIDWHKRLQIRRGQDMAKSLQRLVATSNERIQRYNLDWLQSKMVYTGRRRNFKSALAAACAELIRLEIIQAWKIEISTRSEEQVAIWLPGTQSVLGCLPT
;
A
#
# COMPACT_ATOMS: atom_id res chain seq x y z
N MET A 1 15.81 12.10 18.33
CA MET A 1 16.82 11.40 17.51
C MET A 1 17.27 10.18 18.27
N VAL A 2 17.00 8.98 17.78
CA VAL A 2 17.46 7.75 18.46
C VAL A 2 18.90 7.48 18.00
N GLU A 3 19.87 7.77 18.87
CA GLU A 3 21.28 7.50 18.60
C GLU A 3 21.66 6.11 19.11
N ALA A 4 22.10 5.22 18.22
CA ALA A 4 22.73 3.96 18.63
C ALA A 4 24.23 4.18 18.85
N ARG A 5 24.69 3.97 20.09
CA ARG A 5 26.11 4.06 20.46
C ARG A 5 26.71 2.66 20.65
N GLN A 6 27.98 2.51 20.27
CA GLN A 6 28.77 1.32 20.56
C GLN A 6 29.14 1.27 22.05
N PRO A 7 29.59 0.11 22.56
CA PRO A 7 30.05 -0.03 23.95
C PRO A 7 31.22 0.92 24.31
N ASP A 8 31.99 1.36 23.33
CA ASP A 8 33.09 2.32 23.46
C ASP A 8 32.64 3.80 23.41
N GLY A 9 31.34 4.05 23.35
CA GLY A 9 30.75 5.39 23.28
C GLY A 9 30.74 6.04 21.90
N LYS A 10 31.35 5.43 20.87
CA LYS A 10 31.30 5.96 19.50
C LYS A 10 29.94 5.69 18.86
N LEU A 11 29.47 6.61 18.02
CA LEU A 11 28.26 6.37 17.21
C LEU A 11 28.45 5.12 16.34
N LYS A 12 27.46 4.23 16.36
CA LYS A 12 27.48 2.95 15.62
C LYS A 12 27.42 3.15 14.11
N TYR A 13 26.88 4.28 13.66
CA TYR A 13 26.79 4.65 12.26
C TYR A 13 27.29 6.08 12.08
N LYS A 14 28.36 6.25 11.29
CA LYS A 14 28.81 7.55 10.80
C LYS A 14 28.46 7.59 9.31
N CYS A 15 27.26 8.04 8.98
CA CYS A 15 26.88 8.31 7.59
C CYS A 15 27.43 9.70 7.23
N GLY A 16 28.40 9.78 6.31
CA GLY A 16 28.99 11.06 5.87
C GLY A 16 28.16 11.73 4.77
N GLY A 17 27.84 13.02 4.92
CA GLY A 17 27.10 13.86 3.96
C GLY A 17 25.98 14.71 4.60
N ASP A 18 25.40 15.63 3.84
CA ASP A 18 24.16 16.37 4.17
C ASP A 18 22.94 15.44 4.05
N PHE A 19 22.64 14.67 5.09
CA PHE A 19 21.42 13.86 5.12
C PHE A 19 20.25 14.67 5.66
N LYS A 20 19.22 14.87 4.83
CA LYS A 20 17.92 15.33 5.31
C LYS A 20 17.08 14.12 5.72
N THR A 21 16.81 14.00 7.02
CA THR A 21 15.86 13.00 7.53
C THR A 21 14.43 13.43 7.22
N PHE A 22 13.62 12.48 6.77
CA PHE A 22 12.19 12.64 6.54
C PHE A 22 11.44 11.76 7.55
N ASN A 23 10.82 12.39 8.56
CA ASN A 23 10.07 11.68 9.59
C ASN A 23 8.61 11.58 9.16
N ILE A 24 7.92 10.51 9.56
CA ILE A 24 6.47 10.39 9.35
C ILE A 24 5.73 11.19 10.41
N LEU A 25 6.08 10.93 11.67
CA LEU A 25 5.54 11.61 12.83
C LEU A 25 6.50 12.69 13.27
N ARG A 26 5.97 13.87 13.54
CA ARG A 26 6.67 14.92 14.27
C ARG A 26 6.56 14.68 15.76
N GLU A 27 5.36 14.37 16.25
CA GLU A 27 5.07 14.22 17.67
C GLU A 27 4.00 13.15 17.91
N TYR A 28 4.07 12.51 19.08
CA TYR A 28 3.09 11.54 19.56
C TYR A 28 2.90 11.77 21.06
N GLU A 29 1.65 11.91 21.48
CA GLU A 29 1.25 12.08 22.88
C GLU A 29 0.12 11.09 23.21
N PHE A 30 0.15 10.54 24.41
CA PHE A 30 -0.93 9.71 24.95
C PHE A 30 -1.43 10.33 26.26
N ASN A 31 -2.72 10.64 26.31
CA ASN A 31 -3.38 11.11 27.52
C ASN A 31 -4.02 9.91 28.23
N ALA A 32 -3.46 9.53 29.39
CA ALA A 32 -3.95 8.38 30.15
C ALA A 32 -5.29 8.62 30.85
N GLU A 33 -5.70 9.87 31.06
CA GLU A 33 -6.99 10.22 31.68
C GLU A 33 -8.14 10.13 30.67
N THR A 34 -7.90 10.50 29.41
CA THR A 34 -8.90 10.45 28.33
C THR A 34 -8.78 9.23 27.42
N GLU A 35 -7.72 8.43 27.58
CA GLU A 35 -7.33 7.33 26.67
C GLU A 35 -7.13 7.78 25.21
N GLU A 36 -6.82 9.06 24.99
CA GLU A 36 -6.66 9.64 23.66
C GLU A 36 -5.21 9.61 23.18
N HIS A 37 -5.05 9.36 21.88
CA HIS A 37 -3.77 9.41 21.18
C HIS A 37 -3.72 10.63 20.26
N THR A 38 -2.79 11.54 20.49
CA THR A 38 -2.53 12.69 19.61
C THR A 38 -1.30 12.40 18.77
N ILE A 39 -1.43 12.52 17.45
CA ILE A 39 -0.36 12.30 16.49
C ILE A 39 -0.21 13.55 15.63
N GLU A 40 0.97 14.17 15.66
CA GLU A 40 1.32 15.23 14.71
C GLU A 40 2.14 14.64 13.57
N LEU A 41 1.66 14.79 12.33
CA LEU A 41 2.41 14.44 11.14
C LEU A 41 3.47 15.51 10.83
N ASP A 42 4.63 15.11 10.33
CA ASP A 42 5.63 16.08 9.88
C ASP A 42 5.05 16.93 8.74
N PRO A 43 4.97 18.28 8.87
CA PRO A 43 4.33 19.13 7.87
C PRO A 43 4.91 19.01 6.46
N ARG A 44 6.16 18.54 6.34
CA ARG A 44 6.80 18.28 5.05
C ARG A 44 6.10 17.16 4.26
N TRP A 45 5.27 16.34 4.90
CA TRP A 45 4.39 15.38 4.21
C TRP A 45 3.40 16.04 3.27
N VAL A 46 2.86 17.20 3.64
CA VAL A 46 1.88 17.91 2.82
C VAL A 46 2.50 18.28 1.45
N LEU A 47 3.81 18.56 1.43
CA LEU A 47 4.53 18.87 0.19
C LEU A 47 4.56 17.70 -0.79
N LEU A 48 4.58 16.45 -0.31
CA LEU A 48 4.56 15.26 -1.17
C LEU A 48 3.24 15.12 -1.94
N PHE A 49 2.14 15.67 -1.41
CA PHE A 49 0.83 15.66 -2.07
C PHE A 49 0.56 16.92 -2.91
N GLY A 50 1.48 17.90 -2.91
CA GLY A 50 1.32 19.16 -3.63
C GLY A 50 1.18 19.01 -5.14
N ALA A 51 1.76 17.95 -5.71
CA ALA A 51 1.68 17.63 -7.14
C ALA A 51 0.33 17.04 -7.56
N ARG A 52 -0.57 16.74 -6.61
CA ARG A 52 -1.86 16.06 -6.84
C ARG A 52 -1.74 14.69 -7.54
N GLU A 53 -0.57 14.09 -7.51
CA GLU A 53 -0.32 12.72 -7.94
C GLU A 53 -0.63 11.77 -6.78
N TYR A 54 -1.91 11.60 -6.50
CA TYR A 54 -2.39 10.68 -5.47
C TYR A 54 -3.55 9.87 -6.01
N GLU A 55 -3.78 8.74 -5.35
CA GLU A 55 -4.81 7.80 -5.73
C GLU A 55 -5.70 7.53 -4.54
N LEU A 56 -7.00 7.52 -4.80
CA LEU A 56 -7.99 7.40 -3.75
C LEU A 56 -8.31 5.93 -3.52
N ILE A 57 -8.37 5.58 -2.24
CA ILE A 57 -8.78 4.25 -1.79
C ILE A 57 -10.07 4.43 -1.00
N ASP A 58 -11.05 3.58 -1.28
CA ASP A 58 -12.24 3.45 -0.44
C ASP A 58 -11.82 2.98 0.96
N TRP A 59 -11.85 3.91 1.92
CA TRP A 59 -11.42 3.68 3.28
C TRP A 59 -12.29 2.65 4.01
N HIS A 60 -13.59 2.66 3.74
CA HIS A 60 -14.52 1.73 4.36
C HIS A 60 -14.22 0.29 3.93
N LYS A 61 -13.99 0.07 2.63
CA LYS A 61 -13.54 -1.23 2.11
C LYS A 61 -12.16 -1.61 2.67
N ARG A 62 -11.25 -0.64 2.76
CA ARG A 62 -9.88 -0.86 3.27
C ARG A 62 -9.85 -1.37 4.71
N LEU A 63 -10.74 -0.87 5.57
CA LEU A 63 -10.88 -1.29 6.97
C LEU A 63 -11.50 -2.68 7.12
N GLN A 64 -12.33 -3.10 6.16
CA GLN A 64 -12.94 -4.44 6.16
C GLN A 64 -11.99 -5.55 5.69
N ILE A 65 -10.79 -5.21 5.19
CA ILE A 65 -9.77 -6.21 4.85
C ILE A 65 -9.36 -6.96 6.12
N ARG A 66 -9.50 -8.29 6.10
CA ARG A 66 -9.24 -9.17 7.25
C ARG A 66 -7.79 -9.08 7.73
N ARG A 67 -7.59 -9.41 9.01
CA ARG A 67 -6.24 -9.55 9.60
C ARG A 67 -5.44 -10.62 8.82
N GLY A 68 -4.14 -10.40 8.66
CA GLY A 68 -3.26 -11.29 7.90
C GLY A 68 -3.31 -11.13 6.37
N GLN A 69 -4.13 -10.21 5.83
CA GLN A 69 -4.26 -9.95 4.39
C GLN A 69 -3.41 -8.76 3.92
N ASP A 70 -2.16 -8.66 4.37
CA ASP A 70 -1.31 -7.50 4.02
C ASP A 70 -0.99 -7.43 2.52
N MET A 71 -0.95 -8.57 1.83
CA MET A 71 -0.85 -8.60 0.37
C MET A 71 -2.10 -8.01 -0.30
N ALA A 72 -3.31 -8.22 0.24
CA ALA A 72 -4.52 -7.60 -0.30
C ALA A 72 -4.46 -6.08 -0.17
N LYS A 73 -3.97 -5.57 0.97
CA LYS A 73 -3.77 -4.13 1.21
C LYS A 73 -2.78 -3.51 0.23
N SER A 74 -1.65 -4.18 0.01
CA SER A 74 -0.63 -3.74 -0.94
C SER A 74 -1.13 -3.82 -2.39
N LEU A 75 -1.89 -4.86 -2.73
CA LEU A 75 -2.49 -5.02 -4.04
C LEU A 75 -3.57 -3.96 -4.31
N GLN A 76 -4.42 -3.64 -3.33
CA GLN A 76 -5.40 -2.55 -3.45
C GLN A 76 -4.70 -1.22 -3.73
N ARG A 77 -3.61 -0.92 -3.01
CA ARG A 77 -2.81 0.30 -3.26
C ARG A 77 -2.26 0.35 -4.68
N LEU A 78 -1.75 -0.77 -5.18
CA LEU A 78 -1.21 -0.86 -6.54
C LEU A 78 -2.31 -0.68 -7.58
N VAL A 79 -3.43 -1.39 -7.41
CA VAL A 79 -4.53 -1.35 -8.38
C VAL A 79 -5.18 0.04 -8.45
N ALA A 80 -5.16 0.78 -7.34
CA ALA A 80 -5.62 2.16 -7.33
C ALA A 80 -4.76 3.11 -8.17
N THR A 81 -3.53 2.76 -8.57
CA THR A 81 -2.63 3.66 -9.32
C THR A 81 -2.89 3.78 -10.82
N SER A 82 -4.00 3.23 -11.29
CA SER A 82 -4.39 3.29 -12.69
C SER A 82 -5.90 3.24 -12.83
N ASN A 83 -6.42 4.00 -13.78
CA ASN A 83 -7.83 3.98 -14.17
C ASN A 83 -8.14 2.92 -15.25
N GLU A 84 -7.14 2.14 -15.68
CA GLU A 84 -7.34 1.05 -16.63
C GLU A 84 -8.27 -0.02 -16.05
N ARG A 85 -9.34 -0.36 -16.77
CA ARG A 85 -10.31 -1.37 -16.32
C ARG A 85 -9.71 -2.77 -16.20
N ILE A 86 -8.70 -3.08 -17.01
CA ILE A 86 -8.01 -4.36 -16.99
C ILE A 86 -6.54 -4.09 -16.81
N GLN A 87 -6.03 -4.38 -15.62
CA GLN A 87 -4.63 -4.15 -15.26
C GLN A 87 -3.87 -5.47 -15.32
N ARG A 88 -2.64 -5.43 -15.86
CA ARG A 88 -1.79 -6.61 -16.02
C ARG A 88 -0.43 -6.41 -15.39
N TYR A 89 -0.03 -7.36 -14.56
CA TYR A 89 1.23 -7.31 -13.83
C TYR A 89 2.01 -8.60 -14.03
N ASN A 90 3.21 -8.51 -14.59
CA ASN A 90 4.16 -9.62 -14.63
C ASN A 90 4.41 -10.14 -13.19
N LEU A 91 4.44 -11.47 -13.01
CA LEU A 91 4.52 -12.06 -11.67
C LEU A 91 5.89 -11.87 -11.01
N ASP A 92 7.00 -11.80 -11.74
CA ASP A 92 8.33 -11.47 -11.17
C ASP A 92 8.32 -10.07 -10.59
N TRP A 93 7.89 -9.11 -11.40
CA TRP A 93 7.78 -7.72 -10.96
C TRP A 93 6.83 -7.57 -9.78
N LEU A 94 5.66 -8.21 -9.84
CA LEU A 94 4.67 -8.12 -8.77
C LEU A 94 5.19 -8.75 -7.47
N GLN A 95 5.85 -9.90 -7.53
CA GLN A 95 6.42 -10.55 -6.35
C GLN A 95 7.47 -9.66 -5.68
N SER A 96 8.33 -9.02 -6.48
CA SER A 96 9.31 -8.05 -5.99
C SER A 96 8.64 -6.82 -5.39
N LYS A 97 7.62 -6.26 -6.07
CA LYS A 97 6.87 -5.09 -5.61
C LYS A 97 6.14 -5.33 -4.28
N MET A 98 5.69 -6.56 -4.04
CA MET A 98 5.06 -6.99 -2.79
C MET A 98 6.07 -7.34 -1.69
N VAL A 99 7.37 -7.25 -1.96
CA VAL A 99 8.46 -7.62 -1.03
C VAL A 99 8.30 -9.07 -0.53
N TYR A 100 7.81 -9.96 -1.38
CA TYR A 100 7.51 -11.34 -1.01
C TYR A 100 8.71 -12.26 -1.32
N THR A 101 9.41 -12.70 -0.27
CA THR A 101 10.66 -13.48 -0.37
C THR A 101 10.45 -14.99 -0.50
N GLY A 102 9.21 -15.47 -0.38
CA GLY A 102 8.88 -16.90 -0.46
C GLY A 102 8.95 -17.48 -1.88
N ARG A 103 8.76 -18.80 -1.98
CA ARG A 103 8.74 -19.52 -3.28
C ARG A 103 7.58 -19.05 -4.16
N ARG A 104 7.78 -19.07 -5.49
CA ARG A 104 6.77 -18.68 -6.48
C ARG A 104 5.40 -19.35 -6.29
N ARG A 105 5.37 -20.65 -6.02
CA ARG A 105 4.12 -21.38 -5.76
C ARG A 105 3.34 -20.79 -4.58
N ASN A 106 4.05 -20.47 -3.49
CA ASN A 106 3.43 -19.88 -2.30
C ASN A 106 3.01 -18.44 -2.54
N PHE A 107 3.79 -17.69 -3.33
CA PHE A 107 3.41 -16.36 -3.79
C PHE A 107 2.09 -16.39 -4.57
N LYS A 108 1.92 -17.32 -5.53
CA LYS A 108 0.66 -17.47 -6.27
C LYS A 108 -0.51 -17.82 -5.35
N SER A 109 -0.32 -18.68 -4.36
CA SER A 109 -1.36 -18.97 -3.36
C SER A 109 -1.73 -17.75 -2.52
N ALA A 110 -0.74 -16.97 -2.08
CA ALA A 110 -0.97 -15.73 -1.33
C ALA A 110 -1.66 -14.66 -2.19
N LEU A 111 -1.25 -14.54 -3.45
CA LEU A 111 -1.87 -13.64 -4.43
C LEU A 111 -3.32 -14.03 -4.69
N ALA A 112 -3.61 -15.32 -4.82
CA ALA A 112 -4.97 -15.81 -4.98
C ALA A 112 -5.85 -15.46 -3.78
N ALA A 113 -5.34 -15.63 -2.55
CA ALA A 113 -6.03 -15.24 -1.33
C ALA A 113 -6.27 -13.73 -1.25
N ALA A 114 -5.26 -12.93 -1.64
CA ALA A 114 -5.37 -11.47 -1.70
C ALA A 114 -6.45 -11.04 -2.69
N CYS A 115 -6.44 -11.57 -3.91
CA CYS A 115 -7.45 -11.26 -4.92
C CYS A 115 -8.85 -11.70 -4.49
N ALA A 116 -9.00 -12.87 -3.84
CA ALA A 116 -10.28 -13.31 -3.31
C ALA A 116 -10.83 -12.35 -2.24
N GLU A 117 -9.96 -11.82 -1.38
CA GLU A 117 -10.34 -10.80 -0.40
C GLU A 117 -10.77 -9.48 -1.06
N LEU A 118 -10.09 -9.06 -2.13
CA LEU A 118 -10.48 -7.88 -2.90
C LEU A 118 -11.79 -8.06 -3.66
N ILE A 119 -12.08 -9.27 -4.17
CA ILE A 119 -13.38 -9.61 -4.76
C ILE A 119 -14.48 -9.56 -3.71
N ARG A 120 -14.26 -10.12 -2.52
CA ARG A 120 -15.23 -10.13 -1.41
C ARG A 120 -15.68 -8.71 -1.04
N LEU A 121 -14.80 -7.74 -1.20
CA LEU A 121 -15.04 -6.32 -0.90
C LEU A 121 -15.43 -5.50 -2.14
N GLU A 122 -15.62 -6.17 -3.28
CA GLU A 122 -15.98 -5.53 -4.55
C GLU A 122 -15.00 -4.41 -4.94
N ILE A 123 -13.71 -4.60 -4.61
CA ILE A 123 -12.62 -3.71 -5.02
C ILE A 123 -12.17 -4.10 -6.43
N ILE A 124 -12.14 -5.40 -6.70
CA ILE A 124 -11.91 -5.95 -8.04
C ILE A 124 -13.09 -6.87 -8.39
N GLN A 125 -13.39 -7.00 -9.67
CA GLN A 125 -14.45 -7.86 -10.17
C GLN A 125 -13.97 -9.30 -10.42
N ALA A 126 -12.78 -9.44 -11.01
CA ALA A 126 -12.22 -10.73 -11.36
C ALA A 126 -10.69 -10.65 -11.43
N TRP A 127 -10.05 -11.82 -11.42
CA TRP A 127 -8.63 -11.93 -11.70
C TRP A 127 -8.33 -13.28 -12.35
N LYS A 128 -7.21 -13.37 -13.07
CA LYS A 128 -6.65 -14.63 -13.54
C LYS A 128 -5.14 -14.52 -13.70
N ILE A 129 -4.44 -15.65 -13.57
CA ILE A 129 -3.05 -15.74 -14.04
C ILE A 129 -3.09 -16.21 -15.49
N GLU A 130 -2.36 -15.52 -16.35
CA GLU A 130 -2.25 -15.83 -17.78
C GLU A 130 -0.79 -15.73 -18.24
N ILE A 131 -0.54 -16.20 -19.47
CA ILE A 131 0.73 -16.02 -20.15
C ILE A 131 0.62 -14.78 -21.04
N SER A 132 1.60 -13.89 -20.93
CA SER A 132 1.68 -12.67 -21.74
C SER A 132 2.09 -12.97 -23.18
N THR A 133 2.02 -11.95 -24.05
CA THR A 133 2.53 -12.00 -25.43
C THR A 133 4.05 -12.25 -25.49
N ARG A 134 4.76 -12.08 -24.37
CA ARG A 134 6.20 -12.33 -24.22
C ARG A 134 6.49 -13.69 -23.55
N SER A 135 5.51 -14.57 -23.46
CA SER A 135 5.64 -15.89 -22.80
C SER A 135 5.97 -15.82 -21.31
N GLU A 136 5.61 -14.72 -20.64
CA GLU A 136 5.82 -14.53 -19.20
C GLU A 136 4.51 -14.70 -18.42
N GLU A 137 4.58 -15.21 -17.20
CA GLU A 137 3.40 -15.26 -16.34
C GLU A 137 3.03 -13.86 -15.83
N GLN A 138 1.76 -13.53 -15.92
CA GLN A 138 1.20 -12.29 -15.39
C GLN A 138 -0.14 -12.52 -14.69
N VAL A 139 -0.50 -11.66 -13.76
CA VAL A 139 -1.88 -11.56 -13.26
C VAL A 139 -2.61 -10.48 -14.04
N ALA A 140 -3.78 -10.80 -14.55
CA ALA A 140 -4.76 -9.84 -15.06
C ALA A 140 -5.84 -9.62 -14.00
N ILE A 141 -6.19 -8.36 -13.75
CA ILE A 141 -7.17 -7.92 -12.75
C ILE A 141 -8.20 -7.04 -13.45
N TRP A 142 -9.48 -7.35 -13.24
CA TRP A 142 -10.61 -6.57 -13.74
C TRP A 142 -11.17 -5.71 -12.63
N LEU A 143 -11.22 -4.40 -12.86
CA LEU A 143 -11.89 -3.47 -11.97
C LEU A 143 -13.40 -3.48 -12.19
N PRO A 144 -14.22 -3.19 -11.17
CA PRO A 144 -15.65 -3.00 -11.33
C PRO A 144 -15.91 -1.90 -12.36
N GLY A 145 -16.94 -2.09 -13.20
CA GLY A 145 -17.42 -1.02 -14.06
C GLY A 145 -17.93 0.14 -13.20
N THR A 146 -17.63 1.38 -13.60
CA THR A 146 -18.14 2.56 -12.92
C THR A 146 -19.67 2.56 -12.98
N GLN A 147 -20.35 2.36 -11.84
CA GLN A 147 -21.67 2.94 -11.68
C GLN A 147 -21.45 4.41 -11.34
N SER A 148 -21.77 5.29 -12.28
CA SER A 148 -21.78 6.73 -12.04
C SER A 148 -22.82 7.06 -10.98
N VAL A 149 -22.41 7.12 -9.71
CA VAL A 149 -23.19 7.81 -8.67
C VAL A 149 -22.88 9.30 -8.77
N LEU A 150 -23.42 9.93 -9.82
CA LEU A 150 -23.67 11.37 -9.81
C LEU A 150 -25.07 11.56 -9.24
N GLY A 151 -25.15 11.65 -7.91
CA GLY A 151 -26.36 11.94 -7.16
C GLY A 151 -26.11 13.03 -6.14
N CYS A 152 -26.26 14.27 -6.58
CA CYS A 152 -26.59 15.49 -5.85
C CYS A 152 -26.05 15.66 -4.40
N LEU A 153 -25.08 16.57 -4.23
CA LEU A 153 -24.98 17.37 -3.00
C LEU A 153 -26.07 18.46 -3.05
N PRO A 154 -26.96 18.58 -2.05
CA PRO A 154 -27.83 19.74 -1.94
C PRO A 154 -27.01 20.96 -1.50
N THR A 155 -27.24 22.07 -2.19
CA THR A 155 -26.88 23.44 -1.78
C THR A 155 -27.58 23.86 -0.51
#